data_AF-A0A3L7V5T7-F1
#
_entry.id   AF-A0A3L7V5T7-F1
#
_cell.length_a   1.000
_cell.length_b   1.000
_cell.length_c   1.000
_cell.angle_alpha   90.00
_cell.angle_beta   90.00
_cell.angle_gamma   90.00
#
_symmetry.space_group_name_H-M   'P 1'
#
loop_
_entity.id
_entity.type
_entity.pdbx_description
1 polymer ?
#
loop_
_entity_poly.entity_id
_entity_poly.type
_entity_poly.pdbx_seq_one_letter_code
_entity_poly.pdbx_strand_id
1 'polypeptide(L)'
;MDRYVWSWAACIYLRNHPVYGPLLGRASAAPLDYSMKLSEEFEKSLSARWDWVERDWKLFVDDFDFGYQPESNLVAIEDVAQGIRESGLSEFTLDTDCAKGWQLARCYLKAGEQVEIHAQGTYVVRSANQEAWESSPDGITYEYHRRMPLGKLLGGFVSTDTSAPLEVFGVGKQAVYEAQRDGWLLFRVNEPVGQRLDNSGTLQVRGRITSSRPR
;
A
#
# COMPACT_ATOMS: atom_id res chain seq x y z
N MET A 1 2.10 -15.82 16.89
CA MET A 1 2.96 -16.25 15.76
C MET A 1 4.37 -16.46 16.27
N ASP A 2 5.06 -17.48 15.77
CA ASP A 2 6.45 -17.79 16.15
C ASP A 2 7.43 -16.75 15.54
N ARG A 3 8.51 -16.44 16.24
CA ARG A 3 9.60 -15.56 15.76
C ARG A 3 10.19 -16.05 14.44
N TYR A 4 10.24 -17.37 14.24
CA TYR A 4 10.73 -17.97 13.00
C TYR A 4 9.92 -17.55 11.77
N VAL A 5 8.59 -17.48 11.90
CA VAL A 5 7.69 -17.09 10.80
C VAL A 5 7.93 -15.63 10.43
N TRP A 6 8.09 -14.76 11.43
CA TRP A 6 8.40 -13.35 11.20
C TRP A 6 9.77 -13.12 10.56
N SER A 7 10.78 -13.94 10.91
CA SER A 7 12.09 -13.88 10.26
C SER A 7 11.99 -14.22 8.76
N TRP A 8 11.21 -15.23 8.39
CA TRP A 8 10.99 -15.55 6.97
C TRP A 8 10.23 -14.45 6.22
N ALA A 9 9.19 -13.91 6.82
CA ALA A 9 8.44 -12.78 6.26
C ALA A 9 9.37 -11.56 6.04
N ALA A 10 10.26 -11.27 7.01
CA ALA A 10 11.27 -10.23 6.89
C ALA A 10 12.25 -10.50 5.73
N CYS A 11 12.71 -11.74 5.56
CA CYS A 11 13.56 -12.09 4.41
C CYS A 11 12.87 -11.86 3.07
N ILE A 12 11.60 -12.24 2.93
CA ILE A 12 10.81 -12.01 1.71
C ILE A 12 10.66 -10.51 1.45
N TYR A 13 10.28 -9.75 2.47
CA TYR A 13 10.12 -8.30 2.39
C TYR A 13 11.42 -7.60 2.00
N LEU A 14 12.48 -7.77 2.80
CA LEU A 14 13.74 -7.05 2.63
C LEU A 14 14.44 -7.39 1.31
N ARG A 15 14.38 -8.65 0.88
CA ARG A 15 15.02 -9.07 -0.37
C ARG A 15 14.33 -8.52 -1.62
N ASN A 16 13.00 -8.47 -1.61
CA ASN A 16 12.22 -8.10 -2.79
C ASN A 16 11.82 -6.62 -2.79
N HIS A 17 11.99 -5.90 -1.69
CA HIS A 17 11.67 -4.47 -1.65
C HIS A 17 12.54 -3.69 -2.62
N PRO A 18 11.97 -2.81 -3.47
CA PRO A 18 12.72 -2.09 -4.51
C PRO A 18 13.87 -1.24 -3.95
N VAL A 19 13.70 -0.72 -2.73
CA VAL A 19 14.73 0.08 -2.04
C VAL A 19 15.68 -0.77 -1.19
N TYR A 20 15.15 -1.77 -0.46
CA TYR A 20 15.94 -2.48 0.57
C TYR A 20 16.66 -3.71 0.01
N GLY A 21 16.12 -4.34 -1.03
CA GLY A 21 16.74 -5.49 -1.71
C GLY A 21 18.14 -5.16 -2.25
N PRO A 22 18.33 -4.03 -2.96
CA PRO A 22 19.66 -3.59 -3.38
C PRO A 22 20.62 -3.33 -2.21
N LEU A 23 20.14 -2.83 -1.07
CA LEU A 23 20.97 -2.60 0.12
C LEU A 23 21.39 -3.93 0.76
N LEU A 24 20.46 -4.87 0.88
CA LEU A 24 20.73 -6.22 1.36
C LEU A 24 21.72 -6.94 0.44
N GLY A 25 21.53 -6.85 -0.87
CA GLY A 25 22.42 -7.45 -1.87
C GLY A 25 23.86 -6.91 -1.80
N ARG A 26 24.04 -5.62 -1.46
CA ARG A 26 25.37 -5.04 -1.22
C ARG A 26 26.00 -5.56 0.06
N ALA A 27 25.23 -5.63 1.16
CA ALA A 27 25.71 -6.16 2.44
C ALA A 27 26.06 -7.65 2.37
N SER A 28 25.35 -8.43 1.53
CA SER A 28 25.59 -9.86 1.33
C SER A 28 26.55 -10.20 0.19
N ALA A 29 27.26 -9.22 -0.38
CA ALA A 29 28.15 -9.44 -1.53
C ALA A 29 29.47 -10.14 -1.17
N ALA A 30 29.87 -10.06 0.10
CA ALA A 30 31.05 -10.76 0.62
C ALA A 30 30.79 -12.28 0.75
N PRO A 31 31.84 -13.12 0.81
CA PRO A 31 31.70 -14.54 1.14
C PRO A 31 30.93 -14.74 2.45
N LEU A 32 30.28 -15.90 2.58
CA LEU A 32 29.52 -16.28 3.79
C LEU A 32 30.29 -15.95 5.07
N ASP A 33 29.81 -14.93 5.77
CA ASP A 33 30.33 -14.48 7.05
C ASP A 33 29.42 -15.03 8.15
N TYR A 34 30.00 -15.85 9.03
CA TYR A 34 29.31 -16.42 10.19
C TYR A 34 29.36 -15.49 11.42
N SER A 35 29.93 -14.29 11.28
CA SER A 35 29.85 -13.20 12.26
C SER A 35 28.61 -12.33 12.06
N MET A 36 28.39 -11.38 12.98
CA MET A 36 27.27 -10.45 12.92
C MET A 36 27.47 -9.26 11.97
N LYS A 37 28.62 -9.16 11.30
CA LYS A 37 28.99 -7.98 10.50
C LYS A 37 27.99 -7.67 9.38
N LEU A 38 27.48 -8.68 8.69
CA LEU A 38 26.45 -8.49 7.67
C LEU A 38 25.21 -7.80 8.26
N SER A 39 24.72 -8.32 9.39
CA SER A 39 23.54 -7.76 10.06
C SER A 39 23.80 -6.33 10.53
N GLU A 40 24.97 -6.05 11.10
CA GLU A 40 25.37 -4.71 11.54
C GLU A 40 25.46 -3.71 10.37
N GLU A 41 26.11 -4.10 9.26
CA GLU A 41 26.24 -3.27 8.07
C GLU A 41 24.89 -3.00 7.42
N PHE A 42 24.04 -4.02 7.35
CA PHE A 42 22.70 -3.90 6.81
C PHE A 42 21.80 -3.01 7.68
N GLU A 43 21.78 -3.22 9.00
CA GLU A 43 21.04 -2.39 9.95
C GLU A 43 21.49 -0.93 9.85
N LYS A 44 22.81 -0.69 9.81
CA LYS A 44 23.38 0.64 9.61
C LYS A 44 22.97 1.26 8.27
N SER A 45 22.82 0.46 7.21
CA SER A 45 22.37 0.96 5.91
C SER A 45 20.91 1.43 5.91
N LEU A 46 20.10 0.91 6.83
CA LEU A 46 18.68 1.24 6.99
C LEU A 46 18.41 2.28 8.06
N SER A 47 19.36 2.55 8.97
CA SER A 47 19.11 3.37 10.17
C SER A 47 18.53 4.76 9.87
N ALA A 48 19.00 5.41 8.80
CA ALA A 48 18.51 6.74 8.41
C ALA A 48 17.07 6.75 7.84
N ARG A 49 16.56 5.57 7.46
CA ARG A 49 15.24 5.38 6.84
C ARG A 49 14.37 4.39 7.62
N TRP A 50 14.71 4.10 8.87
CA TRP A 50 14.05 3.04 9.65
C TRP A 50 12.54 3.26 9.76
N ASP A 51 12.11 4.50 9.94
CA ASP A 51 10.69 4.87 9.95
C ASP A 51 9.97 4.47 8.65
N TRP A 52 10.63 4.54 7.49
CA TRP A 52 10.06 4.09 6.21
C TRP A 52 9.99 2.57 6.14
N VAL A 53 11.04 1.88 6.60
CA VAL A 53 11.06 0.42 6.70
C VAL A 53 9.90 -0.08 7.54
N GLU A 54 9.60 0.58 8.66
CA GLU A 54 8.45 0.24 9.52
C GLU A 54 7.10 0.48 8.84
N ARG A 55 6.94 1.58 8.09
CA ARG A 55 5.69 1.88 7.37
C ARG A 55 5.43 0.88 6.25
N ASP A 56 6.42 0.64 5.40
CA ASP A 56 6.34 -0.31 4.30
C ASP A 56 6.13 -1.74 4.82
N TRP A 57 6.75 -2.11 5.96
CA TRP A 57 6.54 -3.39 6.64
C TRP A 57 5.08 -3.60 7.07
N LYS A 58 4.42 -2.58 7.59
CA LYS A 58 3.00 -2.69 7.99
C LYS A 58 2.09 -2.93 6.79
N LEU A 59 2.34 -2.25 5.67
CA LEU A 59 1.61 -2.49 4.43
C LEU A 59 1.79 -3.93 3.95
N PHE A 60 3.03 -4.42 4.00
CA PHE A 60 3.36 -5.80 3.65
C PHE A 60 2.62 -6.79 4.54
N VAL A 61 2.75 -6.67 5.86
CA VAL A 61 2.15 -7.63 6.81
C VAL A 61 0.63 -7.61 6.79
N ASP A 62 -0.01 -6.45 6.56
CA ASP A 62 -1.46 -6.38 6.43
C ASP A 62 -1.99 -7.21 5.25
N ASP A 63 -1.20 -7.37 4.19
CA ASP A 63 -1.60 -8.11 2.97
C ASP A 63 -0.83 -9.43 2.75
N PHE A 64 0.08 -9.80 3.66
CA PHE A 64 0.92 -10.98 3.51
C PHE A 64 0.12 -12.27 3.74
N ASP A 65 -0.40 -12.83 2.66
CA ASP A 65 -1.22 -14.04 2.63
C ASP A 65 -0.81 -14.96 1.46
N PHE A 66 -1.46 -16.11 1.33
CA PHE A 66 -1.17 -17.09 0.30
C PHE A 66 -1.23 -16.50 -1.11
N GLY A 67 -0.21 -16.81 -1.91
CA GLY A 67 -0.08 -16.31 -3.27
C GLY A 67 0.50 -14.89 -3.37
N TYR A 68 0.98 -14.29 -2.27
CA TYR A 68 1.62 -12.97 -2.28
C TYR A 68 2.75 -12.87 -3.31
N GLN A 69 2.68 -11.87 -4.19
CA GLN A 69 3.67 -11.59 -5.22
C GLN A 69 4.39 -10.27 -4.90
N PRO A 70 5.66 -10.29 -4.48
CA PRO A 70 6.35 -9.09 -4.04
C PRO A 70 6.38 -7.96 -5.06
N GLU A 71 6.59 -8.28 -6.34
CA GLU A 71 6.79 -7.33 -7.43
C GLU A 71 5.55 -6.48 -7.72
N SER A 72 4.35 -6.99 -7.43
CA SER A 72 3.09 -6.27 -7.66
C SER A 72 2.47 -5.67 -6.40
N ASN A 73 3.02 -5.97 -5.21
CA ASN A 73 2.40 -5.62 -3.93
C ASN A 73 3.29 -4.79 -3.00
N LEU A 74 4.62 -4.89 -3.10
CA LEU A 74 5.51 -4.07 -2.29
C LEU A 74 5.49 -2.62 -2.76
N VAL A 75 5.38 -1.70 -1.80
CA VAL A 75 5.33 -0.26 -2.01
C VAL A 75 6.53 0.36 -1.30
N ALA A 76 7.30 1.17 -2.02
CA ALA A 76 8.26 2.08 -1.41
C ALA A 76 7.57 3.42 -1.18
N ILE A 77 6.99 3.64 0.01
CA ILE A 77 6.31 4.91 0.30
C ILE A 77 7.29 6.07 0.16
N GLU A 78 8.52 5.91 0.66
CA GLU A 78 9.56 6.94 0.66
C GLU A 78 9.76 7.56 -0.75
N ASP A 79 9.91 6.73 -1.77
CA ASP A 79 10.19 7.17 -3.15
C ASP A 79 9.08 8.05 -3.74
N VAL A 80 7.83 7.83 -3.31
CA VAL A 80 6.68 8.60 -3.79
C VAL A 80 6.39 9.78 -2.85
N ALA A 81 6.58 9.61 -1.54
CA ALA A 81 6.33 10.61 -0.51
C ALA A 81 7.28 11.81 -0.56
N GLN A 82 8.52 11.61 -1.02
CA GLN A 82 9.50 12.68 -1.17
C GLN A 82 8.97 13.78 -2.12
N GLY A 83 8.90 15.01 -1.61
CA GLY A 83 8.38 16.18 -2.33
C GLY A 83 6.87 16.42 -2.24
N ILE A 84 6.06 15.43 -1.82
CA ILE A 84 4.60 15.61 -1.67
C ILE A 84 4.27 16.49 -0.47
N ARG A 85 4.93 16.25 0.68
CA ARG A 85 4.63 16.94 1.95
C ARG A 85 4.70 18.46 1.83
N GLU A 86 5.55 18.96 0.95
CA GLU A 86 5.79 20.39 0.71
C GLU A 86 4.99 20.95 -0.46
N SER A 87 4.38 20.08 -1.29
CA SER A 87 3.72 20.48 -2.54
C SER A 87 2.46 21.32 -2.33
N GLY A 88 1.79 21.19 -1.18
CA GLY A 88 0.56 21.93 -0.87
C GLY A 88 -0.59 21.67 -1.85
N LEU A 89 -0.54 20.56 -2.61
CA LEU A 89 -1.57 20.21 -3.59
C LEU A 89 -2.90 19.95 -2.89
N SER A 90 -3.93 20.69 -3.28
CA SER A 90 -5.30 20.51 -2.79
C SER A 90 -6.10 19.48 -3.60
N GLU A 91 -5.54 18.97 -4.69
CA GLU A 91 -6.19 18.00 -5.57
C GLU A 91 -5.18 16.97 -6.08
N PHE A 92 -5.64 15.74 -6.34
CA PHE A 92 -4.82 14.71 -6.98
C PHE A 92 -5.64 13.90 -7.99
N THR A 93 -4.92 13.28 -8.93
CA THR A 93 -5.43 12.25 -9.81
C THR A 93 -4.42 11.10 -9.82
N LEU A 94 -4.91 9.87 -9.70
CA LEU A 94 -4.12 8.65 -9.70
C LEU A 94 -4.83 7.62 -10.58
N ASP A 95 -4.13 7.11 -11.59
CA ASP A 95 -4.57 5.91 -12.31
C ASP A 95 -4.03 4.69 -11.55
N THR A 96 -4.95 3.96 -10.92
CA THR A 96 -4.69 2.78 -10.09
C THR A 96 -4.74 1.53 -10.96
N ASP A 97 -3.64 0.78 -11.02
CA ASP A 97 -3.57 -0.53 -11.67
C ASP A 97 -4.32 -1.55 -10.82
N CYS A 98 -5.35 -2.20 -11.39
CA CYS A 98 -6.21 -3.13 -10.65
C CYS A 98 -5.51 -4.46 -10.31
N ALA A 99 -4.36 -4.75 -10.94
CA ALA A 99 -3.57 -5.95 -10.67
C ALA A 99 -2.51 -5.76 -9.57
N LYS A 100 -2.35 -4.53 -9.06
CA LYS A 100 -1.36 -4.19 -8.04
C LYS A 100 -1.97 -4.00 -6.67
N GLY A 101 -1.12 -4.15 -5.65
CA GLY A 101 -1.45 -3.83 -4.26
C GLY A 101 -1.64 -2.33 -4.03
N TRP A 102 -1.28 -1.88 -2.84
CA TRP A 102 -1.41 -0.48 -2.46
C TRP A 102 -0.64 0.45 -3.40
N GLN A 103 -1.27 1.55 -3.82
CA GLN A 103 -0.66 2.55 -4.69
C GLN A 103 -0.84 3.92 -4.04
N LEU A 104 0.27 4.60 -3.76
CA LEU A 104 0.26 5.89 -3.04
C LEU A 104 -0.34 6.98 -3.93
N ALA A 105 -1.36 7.67 -3.43
CA ALA A 105 -1.79 8.92 -4.03
C ALA A 105 -0.75 10.00 -3.74
N ARG A 106 -0.52 10.88 -4.70
CA ARG A 106 0.42 12.00 -4.52
C ARG A 106 -0.17 13.12 -3.64
N CYS A 107 -0.68 12.74 -2.47
CA CYS A 107 -1.47 13.56 -1.56
C CYS A 107 -1.02 13.31 -0.12
N TYR A 108 -0.71 14.40 0.59
CA TYR A 108 -0.44 14.39 2.02
C TYR A 108 -1.58 15.13 2.72
N LEU A 109 -2.13 14.51 3.76
CA LEU A 109 -3.17 15.10 4.59
C LEU A 109 -2.60 15.44 5.96
N LYS A 110 -2.97 16.62 6.47
CA LYS A 110 -2.77 16.99 7.87
C LYS A 110 -3.93 16.52 8.72
N ALA A 111 -3.69 16.31 10.01
CA ALA A 111 -4.76 16.03 10.95
C ALA A 111 -5.88 17.08 10.88
N GLY A 112 -7.13 16.61 10.77
CA GLY A 112 -8.34 17.42 10.61
C GLY A 112 -8.69 17.78 9.17
N GLU A 113 -7.81 17.55 8.18
CA GLU A 113 -8.17 17.74 6.78
C GLU A 113 -9.09 16.62 6.29
N GLN A 114 -10.05 17.00 5.46
CA GLN A 114 -10.94 16.07 4.78
C GLN A 114 -10.54 15.97 3.31
N VAL A 115 -10.82 14.83 2.71
CA VAL A 115 -10.65 14.61 1.28
C VAL A 115 -11.92 14.01 0.71
N GLU A 116 -12.45 14.66 -0.33
CA GLU A 116 -13.52 14.12 -1.16
C GLU A 116 -12.88 13.30 -2.28
N ILE A 117 -13.18 12.00 -2.32
CA ILE A 117 -12.59 11.04 -3.24
C ILE A 117 -13.67 10.61 -4.23
N HIS A 118 -13.34 10.63 -5.53
CA HIS A 118 -14.16 10.15 -6.62
C HIS A 118 -13.39 9.14 -7.46
N ALA A 119 -14.05 8.04 -7.79
CA ALA A 119 -13.46 6.95 -8.56
C ALA A 119 -14.35 6.61 -9.74
N GLN A 120 -13.71 6.39 -10.88
CA GLN A 120 -14.38 6.00 -12.12
C GLN A 120 -13.53 5.01 -12.91
N GLY A 121 -14.20 4.24 -13.76
CA GLY A 121 -13.58 3.23 -14.60
C GLY A 121 -14.30 1.89 -14.49
N THR A 122 -13.91 1.01 -15.38
CA THR A 122 -14.40 -0.36 -15.47
C THR A 122 -13.19 -1.25 -15.69
N TYR A 123 -13.14 -2.37 -14.98
CA TYR A 123 -12.00 -3.30 -14.99
C TYR A 123 -12.52 -4.71 -14.83
N VAL A 124 -11.65 -5.67 -15.09
CA VAL A 124 -11.97 -7.10 -14.97
C VAL A 124 -11.37 -7.61 -13.69
N VAL A 125 -12.21 -8.27 -12.89
CA VAL A 125 -11.78 -9.12 -11.78
C VAL A 125 -12.05 -10.58 -12.14
N ARG A 126 -11.16 -11.49 -11.76
CA ARG A 126 -11.36 -12.92 -11.99
C ARG A 126 -11.83 -13.57 -10.70
N SER A 127 -12.96 -14.28 -10.73
CA SER A 127 -13.43 -15.01 -9.55
C SER A 127 -12.80 -16.39 -9.45
N ALA A 128 -13.07 -17.08 -8.34
CA ALA A 128 -12.48 -18.39 -8.04
C ALA A 128 -12.82 -19.49 -9.08
N ASN A 129 -13.89 -19.31 -9.88
CA ASN A 129 -14.25 -20.23 -10.98
C ASN A 129 -13.54 -19.89 -12.31
N GLN A 130 -12.60 -18.94 -12.29
CA GLN A 130 -11.85 -18.40 -13.43
C GLN A 130 -12.67 -17.60 -14.46
N GLU A 131 -13.93 -17.27 -14.18
CA GLU A 131 -14.71 -16.35 -15.01
C GLU A 131 -14.23 -14.92 -14.82
N ALA A 132 -14.11 -14.20 -15.94
CA ALA A 132 -13.81 -12.78 -15.97
C ALA A 132 -15.11 -11.99 -15.75
N TRP A 133 -15.16 -11.22 -14.67
CA TRP A 133 -16.30 -10.38 -14.33
C TRP A 133 -15.93 -8.91 -14.46
N GLU A 134 -16.80 -8.17 -15.14
CA GLU A 134 -16.69 -6.72 -15.20
C GLU A 134 -17.06 -6.12 -13.85
N SER A 135 -16.19 -5.27 -13.32
CA SER A 135 -16.35 -4.58 -12.04
C SER A 135 -16.27 -3.07 -12.22
N SER A 136 -16.87 -2.36 -11.26
CA SER A 136 -16.78 -0.91 -11.11
C SER A 136 -16.19 -0.58 -9.74
N PRO A 137 -15.87 0.69 -9.41
CA PRO A 137 -15.30 1.06 -8.12
C PRO A 137 -16.12 0.59 -6.91
N ASP A 138 -17.44 0.38 -7.05
CA ASP A 138 -18.29 -0.14 -5.98
C ASP A 138 -18.10 -1.64 -5.69
N GLY A 139 -17.42 -2.35 -6.59
CA GLY A 139 -17.22 -3.79 -6.58
C GLY A 139 -18.43 -4.56 -7.09
N ILE A 140 -18.33 -5.87 -7.01
CA ILE A 140 -19.40 -6.83 -7.29
C ILE A 140 -19.94 -7.38 -5.97
N THR A 141 -21.26 -7.44 -5.82
CA THR A 141 -21.90 -7.82 -4.55
C THR A 141 -22.19 -9.32 -4.41
N TYR A 142 -21.74 -10.15 -5.36
CA TYR A 142 -21.90 -11.61 -5.29
C TYR A 142 -20.83 -12.27 -4.42
N GLU A 143 -19.63 -11.68 -4.35
CA GLU A 143 -18.50 -12.18 -3.58
C GLU A 143 -17.94 -11.09 -2.67
N TYR A 144 -17.41 -11.49 -1.51
CA TYR A 144 -16.88 -10.56 -0.51
C TYR A 144 -15.48 -11.01 -0.08
N HIS A 145 -14.57 -10.04 0.01
CA HIS A 145 -13.26 -10.20 0.62
C HIS A 145 -13.11 -9.17 1.75
N ARG A 146 -12.60 -9.58 2.92
CA ARG A 146 -12.47 -8.73 4.12
C ARG A 146 -13.77 -7.97 4.49
N ARG A 147 -14.92 -8.65 4.36
CA ARG A 147 -16.27 -8.09 4.61
C ARG A 147 -16.68 -6.94 3.67
N MET A 148 -15.94 -6.72 2.59
CA MET A 148 -16.25 -5.74 1.55
C MET A 148 -16.46 -6.45 0.21
N PRO A 149 -17.28 -5.89 -0.70
CA PRO A 149 -17.50 -6.47 -2.03
C PRO A 149 -16.17 -6.73 -2.77
N LEU A 150 -16.05 -7.87 -3.44
CA LEU A 150 -14.91 -8.17 -4.30
C LEU A 150 -14.81 -7.09 -5.37
N GLY A 151 -13.59 -6.72 -5.75
CA GLY A 151 -13.37 -5.69 -6.74
C GLY A 151 -13.61 -4.28 -6.24
N LYS A 152 -14.16 -4.03 -5.04
CA LYS A 152 -14.41 -2.65 -4.57
C LYS A 152 -13.10 -1.86 -4.41
N LEU A 153 -13.09 -0.58 -4.79
CA LEU A 153 -11.99 0.32 -4.47
C LEU A 153 -11.90 0.54 -2.95
N LEU A 154 -10.72 0.30 -2.40
CA LEU A 154 -10.37 0.57 -1.01
C LEU A 154 -9.42 1.76 -0.92
N GLY A 155 -9.56 2.50 0.18
CA GLY A 155 -8.61 3.51 0.63
C GLY A 155 -7.79 2.95 1.80
N GLY A 156 -6.50 3.27 1.79
CA GLY A 156 -5.57 3.04 2.88
C GLY A 156 -5.01 4.37 3.36
N PHE A 157 -4.75 4.52 4.65
CA PHE A 157 -4.07 5.69 5.19
C PHE A 157 -2.90 5.28 6.08
N VAL A 158 -1.71 5.79 5.73
CA VAL A 158 -0.47 5.55 6.48
C VAL A 158 -0.03 6.85 7.13
N SER A 159 0.04 6.83 8.47
CA SER A 159 0.45 7.99 9.23
C SER A 159 1.97 8.20 9.20
N THR A 160 2.37 9.47 9.38
CA THR A 160 3.73 9.84 9.75
C THR A 160 4.12 9.28 11.13
N ASP A 161 3.16 9.02 12.02
CA ASP A 161 3.37 8.33 13.28
C ASP A 161 3.52 6.81 13.05
N THR A 162 4.75 6.29 13.17
CA THR A 162 5.04 4.86 12.96
C THR A 162 4.50 3.95 14.05
N SER A 163 3.81 4.46 15.08
CA SER A 163 3.06 3.62 16.01
C SER A 163 1.61 3.37 15.56
N ALA A 164 1.06 4.23 14.71
CA ALA A 164 -0.32 4.12 14.25
C ALA A 164 -0.51 2.92 13.29
N PRO A 165 -1.62 2.18 13.38
CA PRO A 165 -1.92 1.10 12.44
C PRO A 165 -2.25 1.67 11.04
N LEU A 166 -2.18 0.81 10.02
CA LEU A 166 -2.77 1.12 8.71
C LEU A 166 -4.29 1.23 8.88
N GLU A 167 -4.87 2.35 8.46
CA GLU A 167 -6.32 2.49 8.38
C GLU A 167 -6.79 2.05 7.00
N VAL A 168 -7.79 1.18 6.94
CA VAL A 168 -8.39 0.70 5.68
C VAL A 168 -9.88 1.01 5.70
N PHE A 169 -10.37 1.61 4.62
CA PHE A 169 -11.77 1.99 4.47
C PHE A 169 -12.28 1.73 3.04
N GLY A 170 -13.59 1.53 2.92
CA GLY A 170 -14.23 1.36 1.61
C GLY A 170 -14.41 2.71 0.92
N VAL A 171 -13.98 2.83 -0.33
CA VAL A 171 -14.14 4.06 -1.13
C VAL A 171 -15.33 3.94 -2.07
N GLY A 172 -15.40 2.88 -2.89
CA GLY A 172 -16.45 2.82 -3.91
C GLY A 172 -16.27 3.87 -5.00
N LYS A 173 -17.37 4.31 -5.61
CA LYS A 173 -17.37 5.45 -6.57
C LYS A 173 -17.11 6.79 -5.92
N GLN A 174 -17.50 6.97 -4.66
CA GLN A 174 -17.31 8.22 -3.93
C GLN A 174 -17.21 7.96 -2.43
N ALA A 175 -16.27 8.63 -1.77
CA ALA A 175 -16.15 8.65 -0.32
C ALA A 175 -15.61 10.00 0.18
N VAL A 176 -15.81 10.26 1.46
CA VAL A 176 -15.13 11.32 2.19
C VAL A 176 -14.30 10.67 3.29
N TYR A 177 -13.04 11.05 3.39
CA TYR A 177 -12.14 10.60 4.45
C TYR A 177 -11.63 11.80 5.24
N GLU A 178 -11.62 11.69 6.57
CA GLU A 178 -11.07 12.69 7.47
C GLU A 178 -9.81 12.14 8.12
N ALA A 179 -8.67 12.78 7.87
CA ALA A 179 -7.40 12.36 8.44
C ALA A 179 -7.34 12.70 9.93
N GLN A 180 -7.26 11.69 10.79
CA GLN A 180 -7.10 11.90 12.23
C GLN A 180 -5.65 12.22 12.63
N ARG A 181 -4.71 11.98 11.70
CA ARG A 181 -3.27 12.19 11.86
C ARG A 181 -2.70 12.70 10.55
N ASP A 182 -1.48 13.19 10.61
CA ASP A 182 -0.68 13.49 9.43
C ASP A 182 -0.27 12.22 8.70
N GLY A 183 -0.37 12.17 7.37
CA GLY A 183 -0.06 10.97 6.60
C GLY A 183 -0.40 11.03 5.10
N TRP A 184 -0.39 9.86 4.47
CA TRP A 184 -0.60 9.67 3.03
C TRP A 184 -1.72 8.68 2.74
N LEU A 185 -2.43 8.93 1.63
CA LEU A 185 -3.46 8.03 1.11
C LEU A 185 -2.89 7.02 0.13
N LEU A 186 -3.42 5.80 0.18
CA LEU A 186 -3.16 4.72 -0.76
C LEU A 186 -4.47 4.17 -1.30
N PHE A 187 -4.44 3.60 -2.49
CA PHE A 187 -5.60 2.98 -3.11
C PHE A 187 -5.26 1.59 -3.64
N ARG A 188 -6.24 0.67 -3.59
CA ARG A 188 -6.18 -0.64 -4.23
C ARG A 188 -7.56 -1.21 -4.47
N VAL A 189 -7.66 -2.22 -5.33
CA VAL A 189 -8.87 -3.03 -5.51
C VAL A 189 -8.96 -4.11 -4.42
N ASN A 190 -10.16 -4.33 -3.88
CA ASN A 190 -10.43 -5.33 -2.84
C ASN A 190 -10.45 -6.74 -3.42
N GLU A 191 -9.34 -7.45 -3.28
CA GLU A 191 -9.20 -8.81 -3.79
C GLU A 191 -8.17 -9.60 -2.97
N PRO A 192 -8.34 -10.94 -2.81
CA PRO A 192 -7.30 -11.78 -2.27
C PRO A 192 -5.98 -11.57 -3.00
N VAL A 193 -4.88 -11.41 -2.25
CA VAL A 193 -3.58 -11.05 -2.83
C VAL A 193 -3.08 -12.03 -3.88
N GLY A 194 -3.36 -13.34 -3.69
CA GLY A 194 -2.98 -14.38 -4.64
C GLY A 194 -3.81 -14.43 -5.93
N GLN A 195 -4.92 -13.70 -6.02
CA GLN A 195 -5.80 -13.67 -7.20
C GLN A 195 -5.70 -12.35 -7.97
N ARG A 196 -5.25 -11.28 -7.30
CA ARG A 196 -5.18 -9.92 -7.85
C ARG A 196 -4.43 -9.79 -9.18
N LEU A 197 -3.40 -10.61 -9.42
CA LEU A 197 -2.65 -10.55 -10.68
C LEU A 197 -3.48 -10.98 -11.91
N ASP A 198 -4.59 -11.68 -11.72
CA ASP A 198 -5.48 -12.06 -12.80
C ASP A 198 -6.42 -10.92 -13.23
N ASN A 199 -6.39 -9.80 -12.50
CA ASN A 199 -7.11 -8.59 -12.85
C ASN A 199 -6.51 -7.89 -14.06
N SER A 200 -7.35 -7.11 -14.74
CA SER A 200 -6.89 -6.22 -15.80
C SER A 200 -7.67 -4.93 -15.83
N GLY A 201 -6.98 -3.85 -16.22
CA GLY A 201 -7.55 -2.52 -16.34
C GLY A 201 -7.03 -1.54 -15.29
N THR A 202 -7.37 -0.29 -15.48
CA THR A 202 -7.02 0.81 -14.59
C THR A 202 -8.28 1.51 -14.09
N LEU A 203 -8.21 1.98 -12.85
CA LEU A 203 -9.25 2.77 -12.22
C LEU A 203 -8.70 4.18 -12.00
N GLN A 204 -9.44 5.20 -12.40
CA GLN A 204 -9.03 6.57 -12.12
C GLN A 204 -9.63 7.05 -10.80
N VAL A 205 -8.75 7.42 -9.86
CA VAL A 205 -9.10 8.05 -8.59
C VAL A 205 -8.75 9.53 -8.67
N ARG A 206 -9.69 10.37 -8.27
CA ARG A 206 -9.49 11.81 -8.09
C ARG A 206 -9.82 12.16 -6.66
N GLY A 207 -9.08 13.09 -6.08
CA GLY A 207 -9.40 13.60 -4.76
C GLY A 207 -9.24 15.10 -4.67
N ARG A 208 -10.06 15.72 -3.82
CA ARG A 208 -9.99 17.14 -3.47
C ARG A 208 -9.94 17.28 -1.96
N ILE A 209 -8.90 17.91 -1.45
CA ILE A 209 -8.71 18.23 -0.04
C ILE A 209 -9.60 19.42 0.30
N THR A 210 -10.41 19.27 1.33
CA THR A 210 -11.22 20.32 1.92
C THR A 210 -10.73 20.56 3.35
N SER A 211 -10.23 21.76 3.61
CA SER A 211 -9.86 22.14 4.98
C SER A 211 -11.14 22.30 5.79
N SER A 212 -11.28 21.55 6.89
CA SER A 212 -12.34 21.85 7.86
C SER A 212 -12.08 23.25 8.41
N ARG A 213 -13.00 24.21 8.17
CA ARG A 213 -12.97 25.46 8.94
C ARG A 213 -13.13 25.08 10.42
N PRO A 214 -12.28 25.58 11.35
CA PRO A 214 -12.58 25.44 12.75
C PRO A 214 -13.91 26.15 13.02
N ARG A 215 -14.83 25.44 13.68
CA ARG A 215 -16.01 26.05 14.31
C ARG A 215 -15.57 26.77 15.58
#